data_AF-A0A2V6KXA4-F1
#
_entry.id   AF-A0A2V6KXA4-F1
#
_cell.length_a   1.000
_cell.length_b   1.000
_cell.length_c   1.000
_cell.angle_alpha   90.00
_cell.angle_beta   90.00
_cell.angle_gamma   90.00
#
_symmetry.space_group_name_H-M   'P 1'
#
loop_
_entity.id
_entity.type
_entity.pdbx_description
1 polymer ?
#
loop_
_entity_poly.entity_id
_entity_poly.type
_entity_poly.pdbx_seq_one_letter_code
_entity_poly.pdbx_strand_id
1 'polypeptide(L)'
;HLAIRGQDHNPENWRGDGTITLDRTRFHGVGMNGGSMKIHFADGAISCQDFHVLRDEGTGAGNFTYDFKRHEVRVSNIKSFLDPAEAIFWIDPKVWQTIVPYKFRHPPTVTANGIYQFRGGKNTHLEITVDGANGIDYDFLGKTLPFDRVAARLLFTDDRLQIVDLRGALLSGTVRGNADISLARNDPHYRANVSVSAIDFPHLTDLYYNYQTAHGQLSGTYDFTGLGSDARTMRGRGKVEVTNGNVFAIPIFGPLSGILNHIVPGSGYSIAHKASTSFTISEGIIHIDDFDAAGTFFSMLGHGDIHFLDDKLDFNLRLNMKGPGLLLAPVYKLFEYTGEGSLKKPDWHPKRF
;
A
#
# COMPACT_ATOMS: atom_id res chain seq x y z
N HIS A 1 -23.81 35.05 17.47
CA HIS A 1 -24.95 35.07 18.42
C HIS A 1 -25.35 33.63 18.66
N LEU A 2 -25.43 33.20 19.92
CA LEU A 2 -25.79 31.83 20.30
C LEU A 2 -26.86 31.91 21.39
N ALA A 3 -28.01 31.29 21.16
CA ALA A 3 -29.07 31.18 22.15
C ALA A 3 -29.38 29.70 22.36
N ILE A 4 -29.05 29.17 23.55
CA ILE A 4 -29.35 27.79 23.95
C ILE A 4 -30.26 27.84 25.17
N ARG A 5 -31.30 27.00 25.19
CA ARG A 5 -32.18 26.80 26.33
C ARG A 5 -32.33 25.31 26.59
N GLY A 6 -32.36 24.91 27.86
CA GLY A 6 -32.58 23.54 28.29
C GLY A 6 -33.32 23.51 29.62
N GLN A 7 -34.01 22.40 29.91
CA GLN A 7 -34.65 22.19 31.22
C GLN A 7 -33.62 21.81 32.29
N ASP A 8 -32.50 21.24 31.87
CA ASP A 8 -31.40 20.79 32.71
C ASP A 8 -30.06 20.88 31.95
N HIS A 9 -28.99 20.37 32.57
CA HIS A 9 -27.66 20.33 31.97
C HIS A 9 -27.48 19.16 30.99
N ASN A 10 -28.51 18.37 30.68
CA ASN A 10 -28.41 17.26 29.73
C ASN A 10 -28.52 17.81 28.29
N PRO A 11 -27.48 17.67 27.45
CA PRO A 11 -27.49 18.16 26.07
C PRO A 11 -28.65 17.61 25.22
N GLU A 12 -29.20 16.45 25.59
CA GLU A 12 -30.34 15.83 24.93
C GLU A 12 -31.64 16.68 24.98
N ASN A 13 -31.72 17.61 25.93
CA ASN A 13 -32.86 18.48 26.18
C ASN A 13 -32.64 19.92 25.69
N TRP A 14 -31.47 20.21 25.13
CA TRP A 14 -31.13 21.55 24.69
C TRP A 14 -31.82 21.89 23.36
N ARG A 15 -32.25 23.14 23.25
CA ARG A 15 -32.85 23.72 22.05
C ARG A 15 -32.28 25.10 21.77
N GLY A 16 -32.07 25.39 20.50
CA GLY A 16 -31.72 26.73 20.06
C GLY A 16 -30.79 26.77 18.87
N ASP A 17 -30.42 27.98 18.49
CA ASP A 17 -29.72 28.27 17.26
C ASP A 17 -28.57 29.24 17.52
N GLY A 18 -27.57 29.16 16.67
CA GLY A 18 -26.51 30.15 16.68
C GLY A 18 -25.57 30.06 15.50
N THR A 19 -24.64 31.00 15.50
CA THR A 19 -23.49 31.00 14.60
C THR A 19 -22.25 31.05 15.44
N ILE A 20 -21.32 30.15 15.15
CA ILE A 20 -19.96 30.16 15.70
C ILE A 20 -19.06 30.76 14.63
N THR A 21 -18.24 31.71 15.03
CA THR A 21 -17.15 32.26 14.23
C THR A 21 -15.91 32.24 15.11
N LEU A 22 -14.83 31.72 14.57
CA LEU A 22 -13.54 31.59 15.22
C LEU A 22 -12.53 32.35 14.38
N ASP A 23 -11.80 33.25 15.02
CA ASP A 23 -10.53 33.75 14.49
C ASP A 23 -9.44 32.69 14.74
N ARG A 24 -8.17 33.07 14.56
CA ARG A 24 -7.05 32.18 14.78
C ARG A 24 -7.11 31.54 16.17
N THR A 25 -7.26 30.22 16.19
CA THR A 25 -7.44 29.44 17.43
C THR A 25 -6.75 28.08 17.31
N ARG A 26 -6.74 27.31 18.40
CA ARG A 26 -6.14 25.98 18.47
C ARG A 26 -7.07 25.03 19.19
N PHE A 27 -7.30 23.86 18.60
CA PHE A 27 -8.08 22.78 19.18
C PHE A 27 -7.28 21.48 19.13
N HIS A 28 -7.19 20.78 20.26
CA HIS A 28 -6.36 19.58 20.43
C HIS A 28 -4.91 19.74 19.93
N GLY A 29 -4.30 20.89 20.19
CA GLY A 29 -2.92 21.19 19.77
C GLY A 29 -2.78 21.69 18.33
N VAL A 30 -3.79 21.45 17.48
CA VAL A 30 -3.79 21.76 16.05
C VAL A 30 -4.47 23.12 15.80
N GLY A 31 -3.76 24.02 15.12
CA GLY A 31 -4.20 25.40 14.87
C GLY A 31 -5.19 25.52 13.70
N MET A 32 -6.06 26.53 13.73
CA MET A 32 -6.83 26.98 12.57
C MET A 32 -6.72 28.49 12.46
N ASN A 33 -6.65 29.01 11.23
CA ASN A 33 -6.62 30.45 10.97
C ASN A 33 -7.98 31.10 11.15
N GLY A 34 -9.03 30.31 10.98
CA GLY A 34 -10.38 30.70 11.33
C GLY A 34 -11.38 29.59 11.00
N GLY A 35 -12.60 29.78 11.44
CA GLY A 35 -13.68 28.88 11.11
C GLY A 35 -15.05 29.49 11.37
N SER A 36 -16.07 28.95 10.72
CA SER A 36 -17.44 29.37 10.91
C SER A 36 -18.39 28.20 10.76
N MET A 37 -19.49 28.20 11.49
CA MET A 37 -20.59 27.26 11.28
C MET A 37 -21.90 27.80 11.86
N LYS A 38 -23.01 27.34 11.33
CA LYS A 38 -24.33 27.48 11.97
C LYS A 38 -24.58 26.26 12.82
N ILE A 39 -25.07 26.46 14.03
CA ILE A 39 -25.39 25.39 14.96
C ILE A 39 -26.87 25.41 15.30
N HIS A 40 -27.48 24.23 15.30
CA HIS A 40 -28.86 24.01 15.67
C HIS A 40 -28.92 22.89 16.71
N PHE A 41 -29.47 23.18 17.88
CA PHE A 41 -29.79 22.19 18.90
C PHE A 41 -31.28 21.88 18.83
N ALA A 42 -31.59 20.63 18.55
CA ALA A 42 -32.94 20.09 18.64
C ALA A 42 -32.91 18.57 18.74
N ASP A 43 -33.99 17.99 19.25
CA ASP A 43 -34.25 16.55 19.28
C ASP A 43 -33.19 15.68 19.96
N GLY A 44 -32.28 16.29 20.72
CA GLY A 44 -31.15 15.64 21.36
C GLY A 44 -29.93 15.47 20.45
N ALA A 45 -29.75 16.38 19.50
CA ALA A 45 -28.59 16.46 18.63
C ALA A 45 -28.11 17.91 18.49
N ILE A 46 -26.83 18.07 18.12
CA ILE A 46 -26.28 19.33 17.60
C ILE A 46 -25.99 19.14 16.11
N SER A 47 -26.67 19.92 15.27
CA SER A 47 -26.43 19.99 13.83
C SER A 47 -25.57 21.21 13.52
N CYS A 48 -24.39 20.95 12.96
CA CYS A 48 -23.44 21.94 12.47
C CYS A 48 -23.55 22.02 10.95
N GLN A 49 -24.12 23.11 10.45
CA GLN A 49 -24.38 23.35 9.03
C GLN A 49 -23.41 24.37 8.45
N ASP A 50 -23.08 24.18 7.17
CA ASP A 50 -22.18 25.05 6.40
C ASP A 50 -20.88 25.34 7.17
N PHE A 51 -20.30 24.33 7.83
CA PHE A 51 -19.04 24.57 8.51
C PHE A 51 -17.96 24.86 7.48
N HIS A 52 -17.06 25.77 7.83
CA HIS A 52 -15.88 26.11 7.06
C HIS A 52 -14.71 26.29 8.02
N VAL A 53 -13.57 25.71 7.70
CA VAL A 53 -12.31 25.83 8.44
C VAL A 53 -11.23 26.26 7.47
N LEU A 54 -10.43 27.25 7.87
CA LEU A 54 -9.31 27.78 7.11
C LEU A 54 -7.99 27.46 7.83
N ARG A 55 -7.02 26.95 7.08
CA ARG A 55 -5.63 26.79 7.51
C ARG A 55 -4.68 27.31 6.43
N ASP A 56 -3.39 27.29 6.72
CA ASP A 56 -2.36 27.76 5.78
C ASP A 56 -2.31 26.86 4.54
N GLU A 57 -2.48 25.55 4.71
CA GLU A 57 -2.38 24.56 3.65
C GLU A 57 -3.67 24.37 2.83
N GLY A 58 -4.83 24.83 3.34
CA GLY A 58 -6.10 24.65 2.65
C GLY A 58 -7.33 24.89 3.51
N THR A 59 -8.47 24.33 3.06
CA THR A 59 -9.77 24.51 3.70
C THR A 59 -10.51 23.19 3.89
N GLY A 60 -11.39 23.16 4.88
CA GLY A 60 -12.35 22.07 5.10
C GLY A 60 -13.75 22.63 5.24
N ALA A 61 -14.73 21.99 4.60
CA ALA A 61 -16.12 22.42 4.69
C ALA A 61 -17.10 21.24 4.65
N GLY A 62 -18.33 21.47 5.12
CA GLY A 62 -19.42 20.51 5.01
C GLY A 62 -20.45 20.65 6.12
N ASN A 63 -21.11 19.55 6.44
CA ASN A 63 -22.11 19.49 7.50
C ASN A 63 -21.87 18.26 8.37
N PHE A 64 -22.14 18.37 9.66
CA PHE A 64 -22.23 17.21 10.53
C PHE A 64 -23.32 17.37 11.58
N THR A 65 -23.83 16.26 12.08
CA THR A 65 -24.74 16.23 13.23
C THR A 65 -24.21 15.22 14.22
N TYR A 66 -24.00 15.68 15.46
CA TYR A 66 -23.69 14.80 16.57
C TYR A 66 -24.99 14.53 17.33
N ASP A 67 -25.46 13.28 17.30
CA ASP A 67 -26.70 12.84 17.93
C ASP A 67 -26.39 12.21 19.30
N PHE A 68 -26.75 12.93 20.37
CA PHE A 68 -26.46 12.50 21.73
C PHE A 68 -27.26 11.25 22.11
N LYS A 69 -28.51 11.13 21.63
CA LYS A 69 -29.41 10.02 21.97
C LYS A 69 -29.08 8.76 21.21
N ARG A 70 -28.85 8.88 19.91
CA ARG A 70 -28.54 7.74 19.05
C ARG A 70 -27.08 7.34 19.12
N HIS A 71 -26.21 8.16 19.70
CA HIS A 71 -24.78 7.91 19.79
C HIS A 71 -24.13 7.73 18.41
N GLU A 72 -24.45 8.64 17.49
CA GLU A 72 -23.92 8.63 16.13
C GLU A 72 -23.50 10.03 15.66
N VAL A 73 -22.55 10.07 14.74
CA VAL A 73 -22.20 11.27 13.98
C VAL A 73 -22.64 11.04 12.54
N ARG A 74 -23.45 11.96 12.01
CA ARG A 74 -23.81 12.00 10.60
C ARG A 74 -22.98 13.08 9.93
N VAL A 75 -22.35 12.77 8.80
CA VAL A 75 -21.60 13.74 8.00
C VAL A 75 -22.17 13.80 6.59
N SER A 76 -22.23 14.99 6.02
CA SER A 76 -22.70 15.17 4.66
C SER A 76 -22.00 16.33 3.97
N ASN A 77 -21.72 16.14 2.68
CA ASN A 77 -21.03 17.10 1.83
C ASN A 77 -19.70 17.56 2.41
N ILE A 78 -18.98 16.66 3.12
CA ILE A 78 -17.63 16.97 3.57
C ILE A 78 -16.73 17.08 2.35
N LYS A 79 -15.98 18.18 2.27
CA LYS A 79 -14.89 18.40 1.32
C LYS A 79 -13.74 19.07 2.05
N SER A 80 -12.59 18.41 2.04
CA SER A 80 -11.40 18.86 2.76
C SER A 80 -10.18 18.85 1.83
N PHE A 81 -9.34 19.86 1.99
CA PHE A 81 -8.01 20.02 1.42
C PHE A 81 -7.00 20.28 2.54
N LEU A 82 -7.21 19.64 3.70
CA LEU A 82 -6.36 19.77 4.88
C LEU A 82 -5.43 18.56 5.00
N ASP A 83 -4.31 18.75 5.70
CA ASP A 83 -3.44 17.62 6.04
C ASP A 83 -4.22 16.61 6.92
N PRO A 84 -4.42 15.36 6.47
CA PRO A 84 -5.19 14.37 7.21
C PRO A 84 -4.57 14.03 8.56
N ALA A 85 -3.23 14.08 8.66
CA ALA A 85 -2.56 13.83 9.93
C ALA A 85 -2.99 14.93 10.91
N GLU A 86 -2.84 16.20 10.59
CA GLU A 86 -3.24 17.30 11.48
C GLU A 86 -4.75 17.32 11.76
N ALA A 87 -5.58 17.18 10.72
CA ALA A 87 -7.03 17.29 10.84
C ALA A 87 -7.66 16.18 11.72
N ILE A 88 -7.02 15.00 11.81
CA ILE A 88 -7.56 13.89 12.61
C ILE A 88 -7.63 14.22 14.10
N PHE A 89 -6.78 15.12 14.61
CA PHE A 89 -6.80 15.54 16.00
C PHE A 89 -8.10 16.25 16.38
N TRP A 90 -8.76 16.92 15.43
CA TRP A 90 -10.06 17.54 15.67
C TRP A 90 -11.22 16.55 15.71
N ILE A 91 -11.01 15.34 15.19
CA ILE A 91 -12.02 14.28 15.09
C ILE A 91 -11.81 13.26 16.23
N ASP A 92 -10.68 12.55 16.20
CA ASP A 92 -10.28 11.60 17.23
C ASP A 92 -8.74 11.49 17.28
N PRO A 93 -8.08 12.11 18.28
CA PRO A 93 -6.63 12.00 18.46
C PRO A 93 -6.10 10.57 18.58
N LYS A 94 -6.94 9.60 18.99
CA LYS A 94 -6.50 8.21 19.23
C LYS A 94 -6.14 7.46 17.97
N VAL A 95 -6.70 7.87 16.82
CA VAL A 95 -6.44 7.20 15.54
C VAL A 95 -5.29 7.84 14.76
N TRP A 96 -4.63 8.88 15.29
CA TRP A 96 -3.48 9.53 14.64
C TRP A 96 -2.41 8.54 14.14
N GLN A 97 -2.10 7.51 14.94
CA GLN A 97 -1.08 6.52 14.59
C GLN A 97 -1.40 5.71 13.33
N THR A 98 -2.68 5.60 12.95
CA THR A 98 -3.08 4.93 11.71
C THR A 98 -3.02 5.87 10.51
N ILE A 99 -3.04 7.19 10.72
CA ILE A 99 -3.03 8.19 9.65
C ILE A 99 -1.62 8.69 9.33
N VAL A 100 -0.77 8.84 10.36
CA VAL A 100 0.60 9.39 10.22
C VAL A 100 1.50 8.68 9.19
N PRO A 101 1.35 7.36 8.90
CA PRO A 101 2.17 6.72 7.86
C PRO A 101 1.86 7.23 6.44
N TYR A 102 0.71 7.87 6.24
CA TYR A 102 0.28 8.38 4.94
C TYR A 102 0.78 9.81 4.71
N LYS A 103 2.06 9.95 4.35
CA LYS A 103 2.74 11.25 4.21
C LYS A 103 2.44 11.87 2.85
N PHE A 104 1.30 12.56 2.75
CA PHE A 104 0.95 13.31 1.54
C PHE A 104 1.91 14.48 1.34
N ARG A 105 2.45 14.65 0.13
CA ARG A 105 3.36 15.76 -0.18
C ARG A 105 2.63 17.12 -0.17
N HIS A 106 1.34 17.08 -0.49
CA HIS A 106 0.40 18.20 -0.34
C HIS A 106 -0.94 17.64 0.13
N PRO A 107 -1.77 18.43 0.84
CA PRO A 107 -3.08 17.98 1.28
C PRO A 107 -3.90 17.32 0.16
N PRO A 108 -4.43 16.10 0.37
CA PRO A 108 -5.30 15.46 -0.60
C PRO A 108 -6.68 16.11 -0.59
N THR A 109 -7.44 15.89 -1.67
CA THR A 109 -8.88 16.12 -1.61
C THR A 109 -9.53 14.96 -0.87
N VAL A 110 -10.21 15.24 0.23
CA VAL A 110 -10.97 14.25 1.00
C VAL A 110 -12.44 14.62 0.95
N THR A 111 -13.31 13.66 0.60
CA THR A 111 -14.76 13.81 0.76
C THR A 111 -15.29 12.72 1.67
N ALA A 112 -16.36 13.02 2.40
CA ALA A 112 -16.97 12.06 3.32
C ALA A 112 -18.49 12.27 3.42
N ASN A 113 -19.23 11.15 3.43
CA ASN A 113 -20.68 11.13 3.59
C ASN A 113 -21.10 9.87 4.33
N GLY A 114 -22.06 10.00 5.24
CA GLY A 114 -22.67 8.85 5.91
C GLY A 114 -22.71 9.00 7.42
N ILE A 115 -22.72 7.86 8.10
CA ILE A 115 -22.96 7.75 9.54
C ILE A 115 -21.83 6.97 10.19
N TYR A 116 -21.30 7.48 11.29
CA TYR A 116 -20.41 6.76 12.18
C TYR A 116 -21.10 6.57 13.53
N GLN A 117 -21.34 5.32 13.89
CA GLN A 117 -21.98 4.94 15.14
C GLN A 117 -20.90 4.71 16.21
N PHE A 118 -21.08 5.28 17.40
CA PHE A 118 -20.19 5.09 18.54
C PHE A 118 -20.91 4.43 19.72
N ARG A 119 -20.16 4.10 20.78
CA ARG A 119 -20.65 3.36 21.96
C ARG A 119 -21.24 1.97 21.63
N GLY A 120 -20.65 1.27 20.67
CA GLY A 120 -20.95 -0.14 20.38
C GLY A 120 -22.20 -0.39 19.53
N GLY A 121 -22.76 0.65 18.90
CA GLY A 121 -23.80 0.46 17.89
C GLY A 121 -23.22 0.01 16.53
N LYS A 122 -24.10 -0.51 15.67
CA LYS A 122 -23.74 -1.22 14.43
C LYS A 122 -24.15 -0.51 13.13
N ASN A 123 -24.66 0.71 13.23
CA ASN A 123 -25.23 1.44 12.10
C ASN A 123 -24.19 2.26 11.31
N THR A 124 -22.89 2.01 11.53
CA THR A 124 -21.84 2.68 10.78
C THR A 124 -21.97 2.35 9.29
N HIS A 125 -22.04 3.39 8.48
CA HIS A 125 -21.99 3.34 7.03
C HIS A 125 -21.44 4.69 6.56
N LEU A 126 -20.12 4.80 6.49
CA LEU A 126 -19.41 6.02 6.18
C LEU A 126 -18.52 5.79 4.97
N GLU A 127 -18.81 6.49 3.88
CA GLU A 127 -17.98 6.50 2.68
C GLU A 127 -17.03 7.71 2.73
N ILE A 128 -15.75 7.45 2.48
CA ILE A 128 -14.71 8.47 2.35
C ILE A 128 -14.00 8.27 1.02
N THR A 129 -13.82 9.34 0.25
CA THR A 129 -12.93 9.31 -0.92
C THR A 129 -11.72 10.18 -0.65
N VAL A 130 -10.56 9.71 -1.11
CA VAL A 130 -9.28 10.40 -1.00
C VAL A 130 -8.68 10.50 -2.39
N ASP A 131 -8.26 11.70 -2.80
CA ASP A 131 -7.49 11.95 -4.03
C ASP A 131 -6.26 12.79 -3.70
N GLY A 132 -5.12 12.11 -3.54
CA GLY A 132 -3.79 12.69 -3.39
C GLY A 132 -3.13 12.87 -4.75
N ALA A 133 -3.58 13.87 -5.52
CA ALA A 133 -3.08 14.15 -6.86
C ALA A 133 -1.59 14.56 -6.92
N ASN A 134 -1.02 14.99 -5.79
CA ASN A 134 0.36 15.46 -5.69
C ASN A 134 1.32 14.43 -5.05
N GLY A 135 0.86 13.18 -4.94
CA GLY A 135 1.67 12.08 -4.45
C GLY A 135 1.73 11.93 -2.94
N ILE A 136 2.28 10.80 -2.53
CA ILE A 136 2.41 10.34 -1.15
C ILE A 136 3.70 9.53 -1.02
N ASP A 137 4.41 9.75 0.07
CA ASP A 137 5.57 8.96 0.45
C ASP A 137 5.16 7.95 1.51
N TYR A 138 5.26 6.66 1.19
CA TYR A 138 4.79 5.57 2.05
C TYR A 138 5.94 4.63 2.41
N ASP A 139 6.21 4.48 3.70
CA ASP A 139 7.27 3.59 4.17
C ASP A 139 6.78 2.13 4.17
N PHE A 140 7.40 1.30 3.35
CA PHE A 140 7.11 -0.13 3.22
C PHE A 140 8.40 -0.94 3.24
N LEU A 141 8.46 -1.98 4.08
CA LEU A 141 9.63 -2.86 4.25
C LEU A 141 10.97 -2.10 4.38
N GLY A 142 10.97 -1.01 5.16
CA GLY A 142 12.16 -0.21 5.46
C GLY A 142 12.59 0.75 4.34
N LYS A 143 11.81 0.89 3.27
CA LYS A 143 12.05 1.83 2.17
C LYS A 143 10.86 2.75 1.97
N THR A 144 11.11 3.96 1.51
CA THR A 144 10.06 4.92 1.17
C THR A 144 9.66 4.73 -0.29
N LEU A 145 8.40 4.34 -0.52
CA LEU A 145 7.80 4.24 -1.85
C LEU A 145 7.25 5.62 -2.26
N PRO A 146 7.75 6.21 -3.36
CA PRO A 146 7.28 7.51 -3.84
C PRO A 146 6.12 7.30 -4.80
N PHE A 147 4.88 7.40 -4.32
CA PHE A 147 3.73 7.41 -5.21
C PHE A 147 3.52 8.82 -5.78
N ASP A 148 3.38 8.92 -7.10
CA ASP A 148 3.14 10.19 -7.79
C ASP A 148 1.68 10.64 -7.64
N ARG A 149 0.77 9.67 -7.45
CA ARG A 149 -0.64 9.89 -7.14
C ARG A 149 -1.20 8.68 -6.41
N VAL A 150 -2.13 8.93 -5.49
CA VAL A 150 -2.98 7.90 -4.88
C VAL A 150 -4.41 8.39 -4.82
N ALA A 151 -5.35 7.54 -5.22
CA ALA A 151 -6.77 7.73 -5.02
C ALA A 151 -7.36 6.48 -4.38
N ALA A 152 -8.24 6.65 -3.40
CA ALA A 152 -8.88 5.55 -2.69
C ALA A 152 -10.34 5.85 -2.36
N ARG A 153 -11.19 4.82 -2.44
CA ARG A 153 -12.53 4.84 -1.85
C ARG A 153 -12.58 3.91 -0.64
N LEU A 154 -12.87 4.47 0.52
CA LEU A 154 -12.95 3.80 1.80
C LEU A 154 -14.43 3.69 2.21
N LEU A 155 -14.83 2.51 2.66
CA LEU A 155 -16.15 2.28 3.22
C LEU A 155 -15.99 1.69 4.62
N PHE A 156 -16.43 2.45 5.62
CA PHE A 156 -16.52 2.01 6.99
C PHE A 156 -17.92 1.45 7.24
N THR A 157 -18.00 0.23 7.74
CA THR A 157 -19.22 -0.41 8.24
C THR A 157 -19.04 -0.89 9.68
N ASP A 158 -20.02 -1.61 10.24
CA ASP A 158 -19.89 -2.26 11.55
C ASP A 158 -18.58 -3.06 11.65
N ASP A 159 -17.68 -2.63 12.53
CA ASP A 159 -16.36 -3.21 12.81
C ASP A 159 -15.52 -3.58 11.57
N ARG A 160 -15.63 -2.82 10.47
CA ARG A 160 -14.96 -3.15 9.21
C ARG A 160 -14.61 -1.93 8.39
N LEU A 161 -13.42 -1.94 7.79
CA LEU A 161 -12.96 -0.98 6.79
C LEU A 161 -12.71 -1.72 5.47
N GLN A 162 -13.40 -1.30 4.42
CA GLN A 162 -13.13 -1.75 3.07
C GLN A 162 -12.42 -0.65 2.29
N ILE A 163 -11.27 -0.95 1.72
CA ILE A 163 -10.69 -0.16 0.63
C ILE A 163 -11.29 -0.73 -0.65
N VAL A 164 -12.32 -0.07 -1.18
CA VAL A 164 -13.15 -0.61 -2.27
C VAL A 164 -12.43 -0.51 -3.61
N ASP A 165 -11.72 0.59 -3.82
CA ASP A 165 -10.95 0.86 -5.03
C ASP A 165 -9.74 1.70 -4.63
N LEU A 166 -8.56 1.11 -4.72
CA LEU A 166 -7.27 1.79 -4.58
C LEU A 166 -6.65 1.93 -5.97
N ARG A 167 -6.21 3.13 -6.31
CA ARG A 167 -5.48 3.43 -7.53
C ARG A 167 -4.26 4.27 -7.20
N GLY A 168 -3.11 3.90 -7.74
CA GLY A 168 -1.88 4.65 -7.56
C GLY A 168 -1.04 4.69 -8.82
N ALA A 169 -0.16 5.69 -8.88
CA ALA A 169 0.97 5.74 -9.79
C ALA A 169 2.26 5.61 -8.97
N LEU A 170 3.10 4.63 -9.32
CA LEU A 170 4.31 4.29 -8.59
C LEU A 170 5.41 3.94 -9.58
N LEU A 171 6.55 4.63 -9.51
CA LEU A 171 7.72 4.38 -10.36
C LEU A 171 7.34 4.23 -11.84
N SER A 172 6.67 5.25 -12.39
CA SER A 172 6.14 5.29 -13.77
C SER A 172 5.08 4.25 -14.14
N GLY A 173 4.79 3.28 -13.28
CA GLY A 173 3.75 2.28 -13.47
C GLY A 173 2.46 2.60 -12.71
N THR A 174 1.55 1.63 -12.67
CA THR A 174 0.26 1.76 -12.00
C THR A 174 0.07 0.69 -10.93
N VAL A 175 -0.63 1.06 -9.86
CA VAL A 175 -1.03 0.19 -8.77
C VAL A 175 -2.55 0.21 -8.70
N ARG A 176 -3.17 -0.97 -8.56
CA ARG A 176 -4.59 -1.12 -8.25
C ARG A 176 -4.77 -2.12 -7.13
N GLY A 177 -5.80 -1.95 -6.31
CA GLY A 177 -6.09 -2.94 -5.29
C GLY A 177 -7.39 -2.70 -4.55
N ASN A 178 -7.66 -3.61 -3.63
CA ASN A 178 -8.70 -3.51 -2.63
C ASN A 178 -8.24 -4.18 -1.34
N ALA A 179 -8.90 -3.84 -0.24
CA ALA A 179 -8.66 -4.46 1.04
C ALA A 179 -9.94 -4.54 1.87
N ASP A 180 -9.97 -5.51 2.75
CA ASP A 180 -11.00 -5.77 3.74
C ASP A 180 -10.30 -5.97 5.08
N ILE A 181 -10.53 -5.05 6.00
CA ILE A 181 -9.79 -4.91 7.24
C ILE A 181 -10.80 -4.98 8.39
N SER A 182 -10.59 -5.92 9.30
CA SER A 182 -11.38 -5.98 10.54
C SER A 182 -11.01 -4.82 11.45
N LEU A 183 -12.02 -4.15 11.98
CA LEU A 183 -11.90 -3.16 13.05
C LEU A 183 -12.45 -3.71 14.37
N ALA A 184 -12.90 -4.97 14.38
CA ALA A 184 -13.41 -5.61 15.58
C ALA A 184 -12.31 -5.73 16.65
N ARG A 185 -12.71 -5.59 17.91
CA ARG A 185 -11.78 -5.65 19.03
C ARG A 185 -11.11 -7.03 19.08
N ASN A 186 -9.77 -7.03 19.13
CA ASN A 186 -8.92 -8.23 19.15
C ASN A 186 -8.97 -9.08 17.87
N ASP A 187 -9.46 -8.51 16.76
CA ASP A 187 -9.45 -9.15 15.46
C ASP A 187 -8.62 -8.30 14.48
N PRO A 188 -7.31 -8.55 14.36
CA PRO A 188 -6.44 -7.77 13.50
C PRO A 188 -6.36 -8.35 12.07
N HIS A 189 -7.31 -9.21 11.68
CA HIS A 189 -7.27 -9.86 10.36
C HIS A 189 -7.57 -8.86 9.26
N TYR A 190 -6.88 -9.05 8.14
CA TYR A 190 -7.22 -8.38 6.90
C TYR A 190 -7.01 -9.30 5.70
N ARG A 191 -7.65 -8.95 4.60
CA ARG A 191 -7.43 -9.50 3.26
C ARG A 191 -7.21 -8.37 2.28
N ALA A 192 -6.29 -8.54 1.35
CA ALA A 192 -6.07 -7.58 0.28
C ALA A 192 -5.73 -8.27 -1.04
N ASN A 193 -6.09 -7.60 -2.14
CA ASN A 193 -5.58 -7.89 -3.47
C ASN A 193 -4.88 -6.64 -3.98
N VAL A 194 -3.68 -6.82 -4.54
CA VAL A 194 -2.93 -5.77 -5.20
C VAL A 194 -2.49 -6.27 -6.56
N SER A 195 -2.57 -5.38 -7.55
CA SER A 195 -2.00 -5.56 -8.86
C SER A 195 -1.12 -4.36 -9.20
N VAL A 196 0.01 -4.63 -9.81
CA VAL A 196 0.93 -3.62 -10.32
C VAL A 196 1.16 -3.87 -11.79
N SER A 197 1.31 -2.81 -12.56
CA SER A 197 1.53 -2.89 -14.01
C SER A 197 2.58 -1.88 -14.45
N ALA A 198 3.55 -2.37 -15.20
CA ALA A 198 4.63 -1.60 -15.79
C ALA A 198 5.43 -0.73 -14.79
N ILE A 199 5.65 -1.23 -13.58
CA ILE A 199 6.53 -0.60 -12.58
C ILE A 199 7.95 -0.58 -13.15
N ASP A 200 8.64 0.56 -13.06
CA ASP A 200 10.04 0.68 -13.44
C ASP A 200 10.91 -0.23 -12.55
N PHE A 201 11.33 -1.35 -13.12
CA PHE A 201 12.09 -2.38 -12.42
C PHE A 201 13.50 -1.91 -12.01
N PRO A 202 14.27 -1.18 -12.85
CA PRO A 202 15.50 -0.53 -12.42
C PRO A 202 15.34 0.30 -11.13
N HIS A 203 14.39 1.23 -11.10
CA HIS A 203 14.20 2.07 -9.91
C HIS A 203 13.75 1.26 -8.69
N LEU A 204 12.92 0.24 -8.87
CA LEU A 204 12.48 -0.63 -7.77
C LEU A 204 13.66 -1.42 -7.16
N THR A 205 14.53 -1.97 -8.01
CA THR A 205 15.69 -2.76 -7.57
C THR A 205 16.79 -1.90 -6.96
N ASP A 206 17.01 -0.68 -7.46
CA ASP A 206 17.87 0.31 -6.81
C ASP A 206 17.36 0.67 -5.41
N LEU A 207 16.06 0.93 -5.26
CA LEU A 207 15.45 1.30 -3.98
C LEU A 207 15.67 0.24 -2.89
N TYR A 208 15.39 -1.04 -3.19
CA TYR A 208 15.43 -2.12 -2.21
C TYR A 208 16.82 -2.78 -2.09
N TYR A 209 17.56 -2.89 -3.18
CA TYR A 209 18.78 -3.70 -3.25
C TYR A 209 20.03 -2.90 -3.66
N ASN A 210 19.91 -1.60 -3.96
CA ASN A 210 21.01 -0.75 -4.46
C ASN A 210 21.66 -1.35 -5.72
N TYR A 211 20.82 -1.83 -6.63
CA TYR A 211 21.21 -2.56 -7.84
C TYR A 211 20.74 -1.81 -9.09
N GLN A 212 21.67 -1.16 -9.80
CA GLN A 212 21.36 -0.17 -10.85
C GLN A 212 21.43 -0.71 -12.28
N THR A 213 21.81 -1.98 -12.46
CA THR A 213 21.97 -2.58 -13.80
C THR A 213 20.71 -3.28 -14.29
N ALA A 214 19.65 -3.32 -13.47
CA ALA A 214 18.36 -3.88 -13.82
C ALA A 214 17.73 -3.13 -15.00
N HIS A 215 16.95 -3.85 -15.79
CA HIS A 215 16.22 -3.33 -16.94
C HIS A 215 14.83 -3.94 -16.99
N GLY A 216 13.91 -3.23 -17.65
CA GLY A 216 12.58 -3.73 -17.94
C GLY A 216 11.49 -3.18 -17.03
N GLN A 217 10.34 -3.82 -17.10
CA GLN A 217 9.12 -3.41 -16.42
C GLN A 217 8.53 -4.58 -15.65
N LEU A 218 8.17 -4.34 -14.39
CA LEU A 218 7.56 -5.33 -13.50
C LEU A 218 6.04 -5.18 -13.50
N SER A 219 5.35 -6.29 -13.69
CA SER A 219 3.90 -6.43 -13.51
C SER A 219 3.60 -7.63 -12.64
N GLY A 220 2.51 -7.59 -11.88
CA GLY A 220 2.17 -8.72 -11.03
C GLY A 220 0.88 -8.54 -10.25
N THR A 221 0.45 -9.61 -9.62
CA THR A 221 -0.73 -9.65 -8.75
C THR A 221 -0.37 -10.39 -7.47
N TYR A 222 -0.95 -9.95 -6.37
CA TYR A 222 -0.77 -10.57 -5.06
C TYR A 222 -2.07 -10.54 -4.27
N ASP A 223 -2.57 -11.72 -3.92
CA ASP A 223 -3.71 -11.94 -3.05
C ASP A 223 -3.20 -12.43 -1.70
N PHE A 224 -3.54 -11.74 -0.62
CA PHE A 224 -2.99 -12.07 0.69
C PHE A 224 -3.92 -11.75 1.86
N THR A 225 -3.65 -12.42 2.97
CA THR A 225 -4.19 -12.15 4.29
C THR A 225 -3.05 -11.89 5.26
N GLY A 226 -3.34 -11.26 6.39
CA GLY A 226 -2.38 -11.08 7.46
C GLY A 226 -3.03 -10.68 8.77
N LEU A 227 -2.20 -10.49 9.79
CA LEU A 227 -2.60 -10.12 11.15
C LEU A 227 -1.83 -8.87 11.58
N GLY A 228 -2.54 -7.77 11.76
CA GLY A 228 -1.96 -6.53 12.28
C GLY A 228 -0.82 -6.00 11.40
N SER A 229 0.31 -5.65 12.01
CA SER A 229 1.48 -5.09 11.32
C SER A 229 2.65 -6.07 11.13
N ASP A 230 2.51 -7.32 11.58
CA ASP A 230 3.59 -8.31 11.47
C ASP A 230 3.63 -8.94 10.08
N ALA A 231 4.62 -8.56 9.29
CA ALA A 231 4.86 -9.08 7.95
C ALA A 231 5.06 -10.61 7.90
N ARG A 232 5.50 -11.26 8.99
CA ARG A 232 5.63 -12.73 9.05
C ARG A 232 4.29 -13.45 9.04
N THR A 233 3.23 -12.78 9.49
CA THR A 233 1.87 -13.37 9.51
C THR A 233 1.21 -13.38 8.14
N MET A 234 1.79 -12.63 7.19
CA MET A 234 1.27 -12.50 5.85
C MET A 234 1.28 -13.86 5.13
N ARG A 235 0.13 -14.22 4.59
CA ARG A 235 -0.05 -15.45 3.82
C ARG A 235 -0.77 -15.13 2.52
N GLY A 236 -0.26 -15.62 1.41
CA GLY A 236 -0.84 -15.26 0.13
C GLY A 236 -0.22 -15.97 -1.04
N ARG A 237 -0.72 -15.63 -2.23
CA ARG A 237 -0.20 -16.14 -3.49
C ARG A 237 -0.26 -15.06 -4.54
N GLY A 238 0.63 -15.16 -5.51
CA GLY A 238 0.72 -14.18 -6.56
C GLY A 238 1.45 -14.69 -7.78
N LYS A 239 1.53 -13.80 -8.75
CA LYS A 239 2.33 -13.97 -9.96
C LYS A 239 3.05 -12.68 -10.24
N VAL A 240 4.29 -12.78 -10.68
CA VAL A 240 5.08 -11.63 -11.11
C VAL A 240 5.72 -11.94 -12.45
N GLU A 241 5.83 -10.90 -13.26
CA GLU A 241 6.48 -10.92 -14.56
C GLU A 241 7.35 -9.68 -14.69
N VAL A 242 8.57 -9.88 -15.21
CA VAL A 242 9.44 -8.81 -15.68
C VAL A 242 9.58 -8.96 -17.19
N THR A 243 9.25 -7.89 -17.92
CA THR A 243 9.34 -7.85 -19.39
C THR A 243 10.41 -6.87 -19.85
N ASN A 244 10.97 -7.11 -21.04
CA ASN A 244 11.99 -6.25 -21.64
C ASN A 244 13.20 -6.01 -20.72
N GLY A 245 13.55 -7.04 -19.93
CA GLY A 245 14.56 -6.94 -18.90
C GLY A 245 15.81 -7.75 -19.19
N ASN A 246 16.89 -7.44 -18.48
CA ASN A 246 18.01 -8.35 -18.41
C ASN A 246 17.81 -9.22 -17.16
N VAL A 247 17.54 -10.52 -17.34
CA VAL A 247 17.26 -11.42 -16.20
C VAL A 247 18.48 -11.59 -15.31
N PHE A 248 19.69 -11.48 -15.85
CA PHE A 248 20.92 -11.46 -15.05
C PHE A 248 21.15 -10.12 -14.34
N ALA A 249 20.31 -9.12 -14.61
CA ALA A 249 20.27 -7.91 -13.81
C ALA A 249 19.20 -7.97 -12.70
N ILE A 250 18.57 -9.12 -12.50
CA ILE A 250 17.88 -9.39 -11.24
C ILE A 250 18.98 -9.73 -10.21
N PRO A 251 19.03 -9.06 -9.04
CA PRO A 251 20.14 -9.18 -8.09
C PRO A 251 20.52 -10.62 -7.75
N ILE A 252 19.52 -11.48 -7.52
CA ILE A 252 19.74 -12.87 -7.16
C ILE A 252 20.37 -13.72 -8.29
N PHE A 253 20.27 -13.31 -9.56
CA PHE A 253 20.83 -14.03 -10.71
C PHE A 253 22.09 -13.38 -11.30
N GLY A 254 22.51 -12.22 -10.79
CA GLY A 254 23.71 -11.51 -11.24
C GLY A 254 24.97 -12.38 -11.35
N PRO A 255 25.33 -13.16 -10.32
CA PRO A 255 26.53 -14.01 -10.36
C PRO A 255 26.52 -15.07 -11.48
N LEU A 256 25.34 -15.50 -11.95
CA LEU A 256 25.22 -16.50 -13.03
C LEU A 256 25.71 -15.97 -14.39
N SER A 257 25.73 -14.65 -14.58
CA SER A 257 26.23 -14.03 -15.82
C SER A 257 27.68 -14.41 -16.13
N GLY A 258 28.55 -14.46 -15.12
CA GLY A 258 29.95 -14.85 -15.26
C GLY A 258 30.13 -16.32 -15.64
N ILE A 259 29.32 -17.19 -15.04
CA ILE A 259 29.29 -18.63 -15.33
C ILE A 259 28.88 -18.87 -16.79
N LEU A 260 27.84 -18.19 -17.24
CA LEU A 260 27.31 -18.29 -18.60
C LEU A 260 28.28 -17.82 -19.67
N ASN A 261 28.93 -16.68 -19.44
CA ASN A 261 29.94 -16.16 -20.37
C ASN A 261 31.13 -17.10 -20.57
N HIS A 262 31.43 -17.98 -19.60
CA HIS A 262 32.44 -19.03 -19.73
C HIS A 262 31.99 -20.20 -20.62
N ILE A 263 30.68 -20.50 -20.65
CA ILE A 263 30.12 -21.60 -21.45
C ILE A 263 29.88 -21.13 -22.89
N VAL A 264 29.17 -20.02 -23.07
CA VAL A 264 28.92 -19.38 -24.36
C VAL A 264 29.29 -17.90 -24.24
N PRO A 265 30.39 -17.44 -24.86
CA PRO A 265 30.79 -16.04 -24.83
C PRO A 265 29.65 -15.11 -25.27
N GLY A 266 29.37 -14.08 -24.47
CA GLY A 266 28.30 -13.11 -24.70
C GLY A 266 26.91 -13.52 -24.18
N SER A 267 26.72 -14.79 -23.76
CA SER A 267 25.42 -15.26 -23.27
C SER A 267 25.02 -14.70 -21.90
N GLY A 268 25.97 -14.34 -21.05
CA GLY A 268 25.73 -13.69 -19.76
C GLY A 268 25.25 -12.24 -19.87
N TYR A 269 25.24 -11.68 -21.08
CA TYR A 269 24.68 -10.37 -21.41
C TYR A 269 23.42 -10.46 -22.29
N SER A 270 22.94 -11.68 -22.56
CA SER A 270 21.74 -11.89 -23.36
C SER A 270 20.53 -11.36 -22.60
N ILE A 271 19.79 -10.46 -23.23
CA ILE A 271 18.54 -9.91 -22.73
C ILE A 271 17.48 -11.03 -22.76
N ALA A 272 16.73 -11.17 -21.67
CA ALA A 272 15.59 -12.07 -21.63
C ALA A 272 14.32 -11.25 -21.84
N HIS A 273 13.56 -11.59 -22.87
CA HIS A 273 12.39 -10.81 -23.24
C HIS A 273 11.30 -10.86 -22.15
N LYS A 274 11.29 -11.93 -21.35
CA LYS A 274 10.35 -12.18 -20.27
C LYS A 274 10.98 -13.10 -19.20
N ALA A 275 10.71 -12.79 -17.94
CA ALA A 275 10.82 -13.70 -16.82
C ALA A 275 9.52 -13.67 -16.03
N SER A 276 9.05 -14.83 -15.58
CA SER A 276 7.80 -14.93 -14.83
C SER A 276 7.87 -16.03 -13.78
N THR A 277 7.10 -15.87 -12.71
CA THR A 277 6.95 -16.88 -11.67
C THR A 277 5.63 -16.71 -10.94
N SER A 278 5.04 -17.83 -10.52
CA SER A 278 4.04 -17.91 -9.47
C SER A 278 4.74 -18.10 -8.13
N PHE A 279 4.21 -17.46 -7.09
CA PHE A 279 4.76 -17.57 -5.76
C PHE A 279 3.67 -17.72 -4.70
N THR A 280 4.04 -18.32 -3.58
CA THR A 280 3.28 -18.26 -2.34
C THR A 280 4.11 -17.58 -1.26
N ILE A 281 3.45 -16.91 -0.32
CA ILE A 281 4.09 -16.33 0.85
C ILE A 281 3.48 -16.95 2.08
N SER A 282 4.33 -17.39 3.01
CA SER A 282 3.94 -17.80 4.35
C SER A 282 5.12 -17.68 5.30
N GLU A 283 4.89 -17.19 6.51
CA GLU A 283 5.89 -17.19 7.60
C GLU A 283 7.18 -16.43 7.25
N GLY A 284 7.07 -15.38 6.42
CA GLY A 284 8.22 -14.59 5.96
C GLY A 284 9.04 -15.23 4.83
N ILE A 285 8.54 -16.31 4.23
CA ILE A 285 9.18 -17.03 3.14
C ILE A 285 8.36 -16.85 1.87
N ILE A 286 9.01 -16.46 0.77
CA ILE A 286 8.44 -16.49 -0.58
C ILE A 286 8.87 -17.81 -1.21
N HIS A 287 7.93 -18.73 -1.40
CA HIS A 287 8.14 -19.97 -2.12
C HIS A 287 7.83 -19.77 -3.60
N ILE A 288 8.72 -20.21 -4.47
CA ILE A 288 8.63 -20.12 -5.91
C ILE A 288 8.58 -21.53 -6.50
N ASP A 289 7.47 -21.84 -7.17
CA ASP A 289 7.23 -23.15 -7.78
C ASP A 289 7.79 -23.25 -9.21
N ASP A 290 7.64 -22.17 -9.98
CA ASP A 290 7.77 -22.19 -11.44
C ASP A 290 8.43 -20.92 -12.00
N PHE A 291 9.65 -20.62 -11.57
CA PHE A 291 10.43 -19.57 -12.23
C PHE A 291 10.78 -20.00 -13.66
N ASP A 292 10.39 -19.19 -14.64
CA ASP A 292 10.75 -19.34 -16.05
C ASP A 292 11.33 -18.02 -16.58
N ALA A 293 12.44 -18.13 -17.28
CA ALA A 293 13.01 -17.04 -18.04
C ALA A 293 13.62 -17.54 -19.35
N ALA A 294 13.41 -16.79 -20.44
CA ALA A 294 13.94 -17.14 -21.74
C ALA A 294 14.61 -15.96 -22.43
N GLY A 295 15.83 -16.20 -22.91
CA GLY A 295 16.57 -15.31 -23.80
C GLY A 295 16.85 -15.97 -25.16
N THR A 296 17.53 -15.25 -26.04
CA THR A 296 17.93 -15.76 -27.36
C THR A 296 18.79 -17.01 -27.25
N PHE A 297 19.72 -17.03 -26.29
CA PHE A 297 20.72 -18.08 -26.15
C PHE A 297 20.49 -19.02 -24.96
N PHE A 298 19.41 -18.86 -24.20
CA PHE A 298 19.18 -19.68 -23.01
C PHE A 298 17.69 -19.79 -22.64
N SER A 299 17.35 -20.81 -21.86
CA SER A 299 16.19 -20.81 -20.97
C SER A 299 16.59 -21.25 -19.57
N MET A 300 15.92 -20.68 -18.57
CA MET A 300 16.12 -20.96 -17.15
C MET A 300 14.81 -21.40 -16.54
N LEU A 301 14.84 -22.52 -15.82
CA LEU A 301 13.73 -23.04 -15.03
C LEU A 301 14.20 -23.15 -13.59
N GLY A 302 13.47 -22.59 -12.63
CA GLY A 302 13.89 -22.60 -11.24
C GLY A 302 12.76 -22.70 -10.24
N HIS A 303 13.13 -23.08 -9.02
CA HIS A 303 12.24 -23.18 -7.87
C HIS A 303 13.05 -23.03 -6.59
N GLY A 304 12.40 -22.59 -5.51
CA GLY A 304 13.04 -22.47 -4.21
C GLY A 304 12.42 -21.40 -3.33
N ASP A 305 13.14 -21.05 -2.28
CA ASP A 305 12.70 -20.20 -1.20
C ASP A 305 13.53 -18.92 -1.09
N ILE A 306 12.83 -17.80 -0.94
CA ILE A 306 13.42 -16.50 -0.64
C ILE A 306 12.93 -16.05 0.74
N HIS A 307 13.84 -16.05 1.71
CA HIS A 307 13.61 -15.56 3.07
C HIS A 307 13.87 -14.05 3.12
N PHE A 308 12.95 -13.26 2.58
CA PHE A 308 13.14 -11.81 2.40
C PHE A 308 13.30 -11.02 3.71
N LEU A 309 12.81 -11.56 4.84
CA LEU A 309 12.97 -10.97 6.17
C LEU A 309 14.31 -11.34 6.83
N ASP A 310 14.91 -12.45 6.43
CA ASP A 310 16.12 -13.01 7.03
C ASP A 310 17.36 -12.92 6.11
N ASP A 311 17.24 -12.22 4.96
CA ASP A 311 18.28 -12.06 3.92
C ASP A 311 18.89 -13.40 3.47
N LYS A 312 18.07 -14.43 3.25
CA LYS A 312 18.53 -15.77 2.83
C LYS A 312 17.87 -16.26 1.53
N LEU A 313 18.67 -16.89 0.68
CA LEU A 313 18.27 -17.61 -0.53
C LEU A 313 18.51 -19.12 -0.38
N ASP A 314 17.58 -19.92 -0.88
CA ASP A 314 17.77 -21.34 -1.20
C ASP A 314 17.04 -21.61 -2.51
N PHE A 315 17.77 -21.66 -3.62
CA PHE A 315 17.15 -21.67 -4.95
C PHE A 315 17.86 -22.63 -5.90
N ASN A 316 17.07 -23.45 -6.58
CA ASN A 316 17.57 -24.36 -7.61
C ASN A 316 17.21 -23.83 -8.99
N LEU A 317 18.19 -23.88 -9.90
CA LEU A 317 18.06 -23.40 -11.26
C LEU A 317 18.60 -24.43 -12.24
N ARG A 318 17.77 -24.77 -13.22
CA ARG A 318 18.16 -25.52 -14.40
C ARG A 318 18.34 -24.56 -15.56
N LEU A 319 19.55 -24.53 -16.10
CA LEU A 319 19.90 -23.74 -17.26
C LEU A 319 19.98 -24.63 -18.51
N ASN A 320 19.23 -24.26 -19.55
CA ASN A 320 19.33 -24.88 -20.87
C ASN A 320 19.91 -23.86 -21.86
N MET A 321 21.03 -24.19 -22.49
CA MET A 321 21.73 -23.31 -23.42
C MET A 321 21.28 -23.57 -24.87
N LYS A 322 21.20 -22.51 -25.69
CA LYS A 322 20.80 -22.52 -27.10
C LYS A 322 21.86 -21.82 -27.95
N GLY A 323 22.20 -22.37 -29.11
CA GLY A 323 23.09 -21.72 -30.07
C GLY A 323 23.88 -22.69 -30.97
N PRO A 324 24.46 -22.20 -32.08
CA PRO A 324 25.13 -23.02 -33.09
C PRO A 324 26.36 -23.79 -32.57
N GLY A 325 26.99 -23.33 -31.47
CA GLY A 325 28.13 -24.00 -30.83
C GLY A 325 27.80 -25.18 -29.92
N LEU A 326 26.51 -25.41 -29.58
CA LEU A 326 26.11 -26.52 -28.70
C LEU A 326 26.04 -27.89 -29.38
N LEU A 327 26.01 -27.93 -30.73
CA LEU A 327 25.96 -29.18 -31.50
C LEU A 327 27.23 -30.03 -31.36
N LEU A 328 28.33 -29.43 -30.89
CA LEU A 328 29.62 -30.10 -30.69
C LEU A 328 29.93 -30.38 -29.20
N ALA A 329 29.02 -30.03 -28.28
CA ALA A 329 29.20 -30.28 -26.86
C ALA A 329 28.71 -31.70 -26.49
N PRO A 330 29.42 -32.44 -25.62
CA PRO A 330 28.97 -33.76 -25.19
C PRO A 330 27.56 -33.67 -24.55
N VAL A 331 26.64 -34.50 -25.05
CA VAL A 331 25.16 -34.36 -24.98
C VAL A 331 24.52 -34.61 -23.60
N TYR A 332 25.14 -34.26 -22.47
CA TYR A 332 24.57 -34.65 -21.14
C TYR A 332 24.53 -33.62 -20.03
N LYS A 333 25.04 -32.39 -20.19
CA LYS A 333 25.07 -31.45 -19.06
C LYS A 333 23.80 -30.61 -18.98
N LEU A 334 22.81 -31.16 -18.28
CA LEU A 334 21.87 -30.36 -17.50
C LEU A 334 22.71 -29.49 -16.55
N PHE A 335 22.75 -28.19 -16.80
CA PHE A 335 23.43 -27.27 -15.90
C PHE A 335 22.47 -26.93 -14.75
N GLU A 336 22.42 -27.82 -13.77
CA GLU A 336 21.75 -27.56 -12.50
C GLU A 336 22.70 -26.78 -11.58
N TYR A 337 22.23 -25.63 -11.11
CA TYR A 337 22.90 -24.78 -10.15
C TYR A 337 22.02 -24.62 -8.91
N THR A 338 22.68 -24.51 -7.76
CA THR A 338 22.04 -24.15 -6.50
C THR A 338 22.62 -22.81 -6.05
N GLY A 339 21.73 -21.91 -5.65
CA GLY A 339 22.03 -20.59 -5.12
C GLY A 339 21.65 -20.54 -3.65
N GLU A 340 22.64 -20.30 -2.78
CA GLU A 340 22.45 -20.24 -1.34
C GLU A 340 23.05 -18.95 -0.75
N GLY A 341 22.76 -18.65 0.52
CA GLY A 341 23.36 -17.53 1.24
C GLY A 341 22.56 -16.23 1.14
N SER A 342 23.25 -15.08 1.13
CA SER A 342 22.59 -13.76 1.22
C SER A 342 21.89 -13.36 -0.08
N LEU A 343 20.70 -12.74 0.00
CA LEU A 343 19.98 -12.27 -1.20
C LEU A 343 20.76 -11.20 -1.97
N LYS A 344 21.60 -10.42 -1.27
CA LYS A 344 22.45 -9.38 -1.90
C LYS A 344 23.66 -9.95 -2.62
N LYS A 345 24.16 -11.10 -2.18
CA LYS A 345 25.35 -11.77 -2.71
C LYS A 345 25.19 -13.29 -2.63
N PRO A 346 24.30 -13.88 -3.44
CA PRO A 346 24.07 -15.31 -3.40
C PRO A 346 25.29 -16.06 -3.93
N ASP A 347 25.61 -17.19 -3.30
CA ASP A 347 26.63 -18.11 -3.75
C ASP A 347 25.99 -19.12 -4.70
N TRP A 348 26.34 -19.03 -5.99
CA TRP A 348 25.85 -19.93 -7.02
C TRP A 348 26.93 -20.93 -7.40
N HIS A 349 26.63 -22.21 -7.27
CA HIS A 349 27.53 -23.28 -7.66
C HIS A 349 26.80 -24.43 -8.35
N PRO A 350 27.50 -25.24 -9.17
CA PRO A 350 26.92 -26.44 -9.75
C PRO A 350 26.35 -27.35 -8.66
N LYS A 351 25.19 -27.92 -8.90
CA LYS A 351 24.57 -28.89 -8.01
C LYS A 351 25.46 -30.14 -7.98
N ARG A 352 25.88 -30.54 -6.78
CA ARG A 352 26.68 -31.75 -6.57
C ARG A 352 25.72 -32.93 -6.51
N PHE A 353 25.92 -33.92 -7.38
CA PHE A 353 25.17 -35.18 -7.40
C PHE A 353 25.85 -36.24 -6.56
#